data_AF-J9FNN3-F1
#
_entry.id   AF-J9FNN3-F1
#
_cell.length_a   1.000
_cell.length_b   1.000
_cell.length_c   1.000
_cell.angle_alpha   90.00
_cell.angle_beta   90.00
_cell.angle_gamma   90.00
#
_symmetry.space_group_name_H-M   'P 1'
#
loop_
_entity.id
_entity.type
_entity.pdbx_description
1 polymer ?
#
loop_
_entity_poly.entity_id
_entity_poly.type
_entity_poly.pdbx_seq_one_letter_code
_entity_poly.pdbx_strand_id
1 'polypeptide(L)'
;MERKIGEEFQFDDAKLEVVKAHVDVYGNSYCEGCYFLHSNSKCCSAFKEKIGYCSEKRTDKIPVIFKKVDAPEQPATDEPKSFKNDREDGKPMWELLPLPDLEDVVKVYTFGAQKYGPNTWRGLENAMDRYKAAMLRHLVQFDKGEEFDEESGLPALAHMAWNALAMLAVWHDKNKKELDKTI
;
A
#
# COMPACT_ATOMS: atom_id res chain seq x y z
N MET A 1 -24.17 13.36 -26.76
CA MET A 1 -24.44 12.12 -27.53
C MET A 1 -23.95 10.95 -26.70
N GLU A 2 -24.86 10.04 -26.35
CA GLU A 2 -24.59 8.87 -25.51
C GLU A 2 -23.59 7.93 -26.18
N ARG A 3 -22.61 7.42 -25.41
CA ARG A 3 -21.57 6.51 -25.92
C ARG A 3 -21.54 5.22 -25.11
N LYS A 4 -21.51 4.08 -25.79
CA LYS A 4 -21.52 2.74 -25.16
C LYS A 4 -20.10 2.23 -24.93
N ILE A 5 -19.95 1.32 -23.96
CA ILE A 5 -18.70 0.57 -23.77
C ILE A 5 -18.39 -0.20 -25.07
N GLY A 6 -17.14 -0.13 -25.53
CA GLY A 6 -16.67 -0.68 -26.80
C GLY A 6 -16.96 0.19 -28.03
N GLU A 7 -17.62 1.34 -27.85
CA GLU A 7 -17.83 2.27 -28.96
C GLU A 7 -16.55 3.02 -29.30
N GLU A 8 -16.20 3.01 -30.59
CA GLU A 8 -15.08 3.78 -31.13
C GLU A 8 -15.56 5.11 -31.74
N PHE A 9 -14.82 6.19 -31.52
CA PHE A 9 -15.09 7.48 -32.13
C PHE A 9 -13.81 8.29 -32.37
N GLN A 10 -13.85 9.18 -33.36
CA GLN A 10 -12.77 10.11 -33.66
C GLN A 10 -12.87 11.36 -32.78
N PHE A 11 -11.76 11.79 -32.19
CA PHE A 11 -11.64 13.08 -31.53
C PHE A 11 -10.30 13.75 -31.84
N ASP A 12 -10.34 14.94 -32.44
CA ASP A 12 -9.20 15.60 -33.07
C ASP A 12 -8.42 14.60 -33.96
N ASP A 13 -7.11 14.46 -33.73
CA ASP A 13 -6.20 13.57 -34.48
C ASP A 13 -6.10 12.17 -33.86
N ALA A 14 -7.06 11.76 -33.03
CA ALA A 14 -7.02 10.49 -32.32
C ALA A 14 -8.36 9.73 -32.36
N LYS A 15 -8.31 8.46 -32.78
CA LYS A 15 -9.38 7.50 -32.58
C LYS A 15 -9.37 6.96 -31.16
N LEU A 16 -10.52 6.94 -30.50
CA LEU A 16 -10.69 6.54 -29.10
C LEU A 16 -11.76 5.44 -28.97
N GLU A 17 -11.63 4.59 -27.95
CA GLU A 17 -12.60 3.55 -27.55
C GLU A 17 -13.02 3.75 -26.09
N VAL A 18 -14.32 3.58 -25.78
CA VAL A 18 -14.85 3.62 -24.41
C VAL A 18 -14.59 2.30 -23.69
N VAL A 19 -13.73 2.29 -22.68
CA VAL A 19 -13.34 1.07 -21.94
C VAL A 19 -14.21 0.87 -20.68
N LYS A 20 -14.60 1.96 -20.02
CA LYS A 20 -15.43 1.88 -18.81
C LYS A 20 -16.33 3.10 -18.71
N ALA A 21 -17.62 2.88 -18.51
CA ALA A 21 -18.60 3.91 -18.19
C ALA A 21 -19.45 3.47 -17.00
N HIS A 22 -19.92 4.41 -16.18
CA HIS A 22 -20.97 4.09 -15.22
C HIS A 22 -22.25 3.72 -15.98
N VAL A 23 -22.87 2.65 -15.51
CA VAL A 23 -24.11 2.08 -16.02
C VAL A 23 -25.16 2.30 -14.95
N ASP A 24 -26.28 2.92 -15.30
CA ASP A 24 -27.36 3.11 -14.34
C ASP A 24 -28.10 1.79 -14.05
N VAL A 25 -29.07 1.86 -13.12
CA VAL A 25 -29.91 0.72 -12.73
C VAL A 25 -30.76 0.15 -13.87
N TYR A 26 -30.81 0.82 -15.02
CA TYR A 26 -31.52 0.41 -16.23
C TYR A 26 -30.59 -0.10 -17.34
N GLY A 27 -29.28 -0.20 -17.09
CA GLY A 27 -28.32 -0.69 -18.08
C GLY A 27 -27.84 0.36 -19.07
N ASN A 28 -28.20 1.63 -18.88
CA ASN A 28 -27.83 2.72 -19.78
C ASN A 28 -26.49 3.33 -19.35
N SER A 29 -25.58 3.48 -20.31
CA SER A 29 -24.29 4.15 -20.12
C SER A 29 -24.39 5.61 -20.50
N TYR A 30 -24.27 6.51 -19.51
CA TYR A 30 -24.31 7.96 -19.76
C TYR A 30 -22.91 8.57 -19.88
N CYS A 31 -22.72 9.41 -20.89
CA CYS A 31 -21.62 10.37 -21.00
C CYS A 31 -22.05 11.59 -21.80
N GLU A 32 -22.35 12.70 -21.13
CA GLU A 32 -22.35 14.03 -21.75
C GLU A 32 -21.30 14.91 -21.07
N GLY A 33 -20.06 14.74 -21.55
CA GLY A 33 -19.12 15.84 -21.73
C GLY A 33 -18.34 16.31 -20.49
N CYS A 34 -17.14 15.75 -20.29
CA CYS A 34 -15.98 16.51 -19.81
C CYS A 34 -14.62 16.06 -20.41
N TYR A 35 -14.56 15.29 -21.51
CA TYR A 35 -13.28 15.19 -22.25
C TYR A 35 -13.03 16.45 -23.11
N PHE A 36 -14.10 17.19 -23.41
CA PHE A 36 -14.13 18.22 -24.45
C PHE A 36 -14.21 19.66 -23.92
N LEU A 37 -14.31 19.88 -22.61
CA LEU A 37 -14.76 21.19 -22.13
C LEU A 37 -13.68 22.25 -22.01
N HIS A 38 -12.39 21.92 -22.00
CA HIS A 38 -11.40 22.99 -21.88
C HIS A 38 -10.03 22.63 -22.44
N SER A 39 -9.70 23.23 -23.57
CA SER A 39 -8.32 23.47 -23.99
C SER A 39 -7.57 24.47 -23.07
N ASN A 40 -8.14 24.88 -21.93
CA ASN A 40 -7.59 25.95 -21.09
C ASN A 40 -7.93 25.92 -19.58
N SER A 41 -8.49 24.85 -19.01
CA SER A 41 -8.74 24.78 -17.56
C SER A 41 -7.68 23.93 -16.87
N LYS A 42 -7.10 24.50 -15.82
CA LYS A 42 -6.00 23.96 -14.99
C LYS A 42 -6.37 22.73 -14.15
N CYS A 43 -7.34 21.92 -14.57
CA CYS A 43 -7.80 20.74 -13.83
C CYS A 43 -7.88 19.54 -14.77
N CYS A 44 -6.73 18.86 -14.94
CA CYS A 44 -6.56 17.41 -15.06
C CYS A 44 -5.14 17.17 -15.58
N SER A 45 -4.34 16.46 -14.79
CA SER A 45 -2.95 16.14 -15.07
C SER A 45 -2.78 15.51 -16.45
N ALA A 46 -1.92 16.13 -17.24
CA ALA A 46 -1.46 15.68 -18.54
C ALA A 46 -1.14 14.17 -18.57
N PHE A 47 -1.73 13.47 -19.54
CA PHE A 47 -1.24 12.31 -20.30
C PHE A 47 -0.02 11.54 -19.75
N LYS A 48 -0.05 11.10 -18.48
CA LYS A 48 0.97 10.17 -17.96
C LYS A 48 0.54 8.72 -18.04
N GLU A 49 -0.75 8.46 -18.20
CA GLU A 49 -1.29 7.12 -18.37
C GLU A 49 -2.34 7.20 -19.49
N LYS A 50 -2.50 6.11 -20.25
CA LYS A 50 -3.36 6.02 -21.44
C LYS A 50 -4.87 6.05 -21.10
N ILE A 51 -5.27 6.89 -20.15
CA ILE A 51 -6.56 6.91 -19.45
C ILE A 51 -6.91 8.39 -19.14
N GLY A 52 -8.05 8.86 -19.64
CA GLY A 52 -8.62 10.16 -19.25
C GLY A 52 -9.68 10.01 -18.14
N TYR A 53 -9.88 11.06 -17.34
CA TYR A 53 -10.86 11.09 -16.24
C TYR A 53 -11.89 12.23 -16.44
N CYS A 54 -13.15 11.99 -16.10
CA CYS A 54 -14.25 12.97 -16.20
C CYS A 54 -14.87 13.18 -14.82
N SER A 55 -14.82 14.41 -14.27
CA SER A 55 -15.23 14.66 -12.88
C SER A 55 -16.25 15.79 -12.67
N GLU A 56 -16.54 16.66 -13.64
CA GLU A 56 -17.18 17.95 -13.31
C GLU A 56 -18.71 18.05 -13.50
N LYS A 57 -19.39 17.14 -14.22
CA LYS A 57 -20.86 17.26 -14.45
C LYS A 57 -21.70 16.03 -14.15
N ARG A 58 -21.13 14.99 -13.54
CA ARG A 58 -21.91 13.79 -13.18
C ARG A 58 -22.45 13.89 -11.76
N THR A 59 -23.74 13.65 -11.60
CA THR A 59 -24.38 13.49 -10.28
C THR A 59 -23.82 12.29 -9.52
N ASP A 60 -23.36 11.25 -10.24
CA ASP A 60 -22.77 10.04 -9.67
C ASP A 60 -21.27 10.15 -9.31
N LYS A 61 -20.56 11.17 -9.80
CA LYS A 61 -19.09 11.36 -9.65
C LYS A 61 -18.22 10.14 -10.05
N ILE A 62 -18.71 9.23 -10.91
CA ILE A 62 -17.97 8.03 -11.31
C ILE A 62 -17.17 8.29 -12.60
N PRO A 63 -15.86 7.97 -12.65
CA PRO A 63 -15.03 8.24 -13.82
C PRO A 63 -15.38 7.34 -15.01
N VAL A 64 -15.29 7.92 -16.22
CA VAL A 64 -15.33 7.19 -17.50
C VAL A 64 -13.91 7.09 -18.05
N ILE A 65 -13.54 5.92 -18.56
CA ILE A 65 -12.20 5.62 -19.08
C ILE A 65 -12.25 5.42 -20.60
N PHE A 66 -11.34 6.08 -21.31
CA PHE A 66 -11.14 5.96 -22.75
C PHE A 66 -9.72 5.48 -23.08
N LYS A 67 -9.56 4.74 -24.17
CA LYS A 67 -8.28 4.26 -24.71
C LYS A 67 -8.08 4.77 -26.15
N LYS A 68 -6.85 5.16 -26.52
CA LYS A 68 -6.51 5.53 -27.91
C LYS A 68 -6.31 4.28 -28.78
N VAL A 69 -7.00 4.24 -29.92
CA VAL A 69 -7.02 3.13 -30.89
C VAL A 69 -5.90 3.27 -31.93
N ASP A 70 -5.48 4.51 -32.26
CA ASP A 70 -4.39 4.76 -33.23
C ASP A 70 -2.99 4.78 -32.62
N ALA A 71 -2.83 4.36 -31.36
CA ALA A 71 -1.49 4.10 -30.86
C ALA A 71 -1.02 2.80 -31.57
N PRO A 72 0.13 2.79 -32.25
CA PRO A 72 0.62 1.55 -32.84
C PRO A 72 0.63 0.49 -31.75
N GLU A 73 -0.05 -0.63 -32.02
CA GLU A 73 0.19 -1.88 -31.31
C GLU A 73 1.71 -2.03 -31.32
N GLN A 74 2.33 -1.88 -30.14
CA GLN A 74 3.74 -2.20 -30.06
C GLN A 74 3.84 -3.65 -30.52
N PRO A 75 4.67 -3.96 -31.53
CA PRO A 75 4.82 -5.33 -31.99
C PRO A 75 5.15 -6.15 -30.74
N ALA A 76 4.39 -7.23 -30.54
CA ALA A 76 4.71 -8.23 -29.55
C ALA A 76 6.15 -8.66 -29.85
N THR A 77 7.08 -8.15 -29.07
CA THR A 77 8.45 -8.62 -29.11
C THR A 77 8.38 -10.05 -28.59
N ASP A 78 8.51 -11.03 -29.48
CA ASP A 78 8.79 -12.44 -29.18
C ASP A 78 10.19 -12.64 -28.54
N GLU A 79 10.68 -11.61 -27.83
CA GLU A 79 11.63 -11.85 -26.76
C GLU A 79 10.79 -12.16 -25.52
N PRO A 80 11.09 -13.21 -24.75
CA PRO A 80 10.48 -13.37 -23.45
C PRO A 80 10.91 -12.17 -22.59
N LYS A 81 10.11 -11.09 -22.63
CA LYS A 81 10.07 -10.08 -21.59
C LYS A 81 9.59 -10.82 -20.37
N SER A 82 10.56 -11.34 -19.62
CA SER A 82 10.42 -11.64 -18.22
C SER A 82 9.98 -10.33 -17.56
N PHE A 83 8.67 -10.05 -17.58
CA PHE A 83 8.07 -9.30 -16.50
C PHE A 83 8.39 -10.16 -15.28
N LYS A 84 9.44 -9.78 -14.53
CA LYS A 84 9.64 -10.32 -13.20
C LYS A 84 8.38 -9.97 -12.46
N ASN A 85 7.48 -10.94 -12.35
CA ASN A 85 6.31 -10.80 -11.55
C ASN A 85 6.83 -10.98 -10.13
N ASP A 86 7.36 -9.90 -9.55
CA ASP A 86 7.99 -9.93 -8.23
C ASP A 86 7.02 -10.49 -7.17
N ARG A 87 5.71 -10.48 -7.47
CA ARG A 87 4.62 -11.12 -6.70
C ARG A 87 4.58 -12.65 -6.80
N GLU A 88 5.00 -13.25 -7.92
CA GLU A 88 5.08 -14.71 -8.11
C GLU A 88 6.44 -15.28 -7.70
N ASP A 89 7.49 -14.46 -7.64
CA ASP A 89 8.86 -14.87 -7.26
C ASP A 89 9.02 -15.20 -5.75
N GLY A 90 7.94 -15.20 -4.97
CA GLY A 90 7.98 -15.49 -3.53
C GLY A 90 8.73 -14.43 -2.70
N LYS A 91 8.95 -13.23 -3.26
CA LYS A 91 9.64 -12.15 -2.58
C LYS A 91 8.74 -11.54 -1.49
N PRO A 92 9.31 -11.15 -0.33
CA PRO A 92 8.54 -10.42 0.67
C PRO A 92 7.99 -9.09 0.12
N MET A 93 6.69 -8.88 0.27
CA MET A 93 5.97 -7.67 -0.18
C MET A 93 5.97 -6.62 0.94
N TRP A 94 7.11 -5.95 1.13
CA TRP A 94 7.30 -4.95 2.19
C TRP A 94 6.32 -3.78 2.10
N GLU A 95 5.88 -3.43 0.89
CA GLU A 95 4.97 -2.34 0.61
C GLU A 95 3.54 -2.56 1.13
N LEU A 96 3.19 -3.79 1.50
CA LEU A 96 1.88 -4.12 2.05
C LEU A 96 1.76 -3.84 3.55
N LEU A 97 2.89 -3.67 4.25
CA LEU A 97 2.85 -3.28 5.66
C LEU A 97 2.43 -1.82 5.80
N PRO A 98 1.61 -1.47 6.81
CA PRO A 98 1.29 -0.08 7.10
C PRO A 98 2.52 0.62 7.72
N LEU A 99 3.44 1.06 6.86
CA LEU A 99 4.70 1.68 7.29
C LEU A 99 4.51 2.91 8.20
N PRO A 100 3.50 3.78 8.00
CA PRO A 100 3.24 4.88 8.93
C PRO A 100 2.89 4.39 10.35
N ASP A 101 2.10 3.32 10.47
CA ASP A 101 1.72 2.76 11.76
C ASP A 101 2.89 2.07 12.47
N LEU A 102 3.85 1.54 11.69
CA LEU A 102 5.12 1.01 12.24
C LEU A 102 6.01 2.11 12.83
N GLU A 103 5.80 3.37 12.50
CA GLU A 103 6.57 4.48 13.07
C GLU A 103 6.43 4.53 14.60
N ASP A 104 5.26 4.20 15.15
CA ASP A 104 5.06 4.17 16.60
C ASP A 104 5.86 3.05 17.28
N VAL A 105 6.04 1.92 16.61
CA VAL A 105 6.93 0.85 17.07
C VAL A 105 8.39 1.32 17.06
N VAL A 106 8.79 2.09 16.05
CA VAL A 106 10.12 2.71 15.98
C VAL A 106 10.30 3.74 17.10
N LYS A 107 9.29 4.53 17.43
CA LYS A 107 9.32 5.46 18.57
C LYS A 107 9.47 4.74 19.90
N VAL A 108 8.78 3.61 20.10
CA VAL A 108 8.96 2.77 21.31
C VAL A 108 10.40 2.31 21.44
N TYR A 109 11.00 1.80 20.36
CA TYR A 109 12.40 1.42 20.40
C TYR A 109 13.31 2.63 20.67
N THR A 110 13.04 3.77 20.04
CA THR A 110 13.80 5.01 20.24
C THR A 110 13.77 5.45 21.70
N PHE A 111 12.60 5.43 22.34
CA PHE A 111 12.43 5.69 23.77
C PHE A 111 13.26 4.71 24.62
N GLY A 112 13.17 3.41 24.34
CA GLY A 112 13.97 2.40 25.03
C GLY A 112 15.48 2.58 24.83
N ALA A 113 15.92 2.95 23.62
CA ALA A 113 17.31 3.20 23.29
C ALA A 113 17.87 4.47 23.96
N GLN A 114 17.05 5.50 24.14
CA GLN A 114 17.43 6.67 24.92
C GLN A 114 17.63 6.33 26.40
N LYS A 115 16.79 5.45 26.96
CA LYS A 115 16.83 5.05 28.37
C LYS A 115 17.93 4.04 28.69
N TYR A 116 18.15 3.06 27.81
CA TYR A 116 19.01 1.91 28.08
C TYR A 116 20.19 1.77 27.11
N GLY A 117 20.32 2.68 26.14
CA GLY A 117 21.28 2.57 25.05
C GLY A 117 20.78 1.77 23.85
N PRO A 118 21.28 2.05 22.63
CA PRO A 118 20.90 1.31 21.44
C PRO A 118 21.40 -0.15 21.49
N ASN A 119 20.58 -1.09 21.00
CA ASN A 119 20.89 -2.52 20.89
C ASN A 119 21.21 -3.27 22.21
N THR A 120 21.11 -2.62 23.38
CA THR A 120 21.34 -3.27 24.69
C THR A 120 20.23 -4.25 25.07
N TRP A 121 19.13 -4.23 24.33
CA TRP A 121 18.02 -5.19 24.41
C TRP A 121 18.40 -6.59 23.87
N ARG A 122 19.45 -6.68 23.04
CA ARG A 122 19.95 -7.97 22.53
C ARG A 122 20.84 -8.65 23.57
N GLY A 123 20.81 -9.98 23.59
CA GLY A 123 21.74 -10.78 24.41
C GLY A 123 21.44 -10.78 25.92
N LEU A 124 20.28 -10.25 26.34
CA LEU A 124 19.85 -10.32 27.73
C LEU A 124 19.61 -11.77 28.15
N GLU A 125 19.96 -12.09 29.40
CA GLU A 125 19.60 -13.36 30.00
C GLU A 125 18.06 -13.48 30.05
N ASN A 126 17.54 -14.67 29.72
CA ASN A 126 16.10 -14.94 29.67
C ASN A 126 15.31 -13.96 28.79
N ALA A 127 15.94 -13.41 27.74
CA ALA A 127 15.33 -12.40 26.87
C ALA A 127 13.93 -12.77 26.37
N MET A 128 13.71 -14.03 25.96
CA MET A 128 12.40 -14.51 25.51
C MET A 128 11.30 -14.30 26.56
N ASP A 129 11.54 -14.69 27.81
CA ASP A 129 10.56 -14.57 28.89
C ASP A 129 10.35 -13.11 29.31
N ARG A 130 11.43 -12.31 29.32
CA ARG A 130 11.35 -10.88 29.62
C ARG A 130 10.45 -10.14 28.63
N TYR A 131 10.67 -10.35 27.33
CA TYR A 131 9.88 -9.70 26.28
C TYR A 131 8.46 -10.27 26.20
N LYS A 132 8.27 -11.57 26.41
CA LYS A 132 6.93 -12.17 26.51
C LYS A 132 6.12 -11.57 27.66
N ALA A 133 6.72 -11.43 28.85
CA ALA A 133 6.05 -10.84 30.00
C ALA A 133 5.72 -9.36 29.78
N ALA A 134 6.63 -8.58 29.17
CA ALA A 134 6.38 -7.18 28.83
C ALA A 134 5.27 -7.02 27.78
N MET A 135 5.31 -7.80 26.70
CA MET A 135 4.26 -7.85 25.68
C MET A 135 2.88 -8.09 26.29
N LEU A 136 2.77 -9.09 27.18
CA LEU A 136 1.51 -9.43 27.84
C LEU A 136 1.01 -8.31 28.77
N ARG A 137 1.91 -7.58 29.45
CA ARG A 137 1.50 -6.45 30.30
C ARG A 137 0.86 -5.33 29.48
N HIS A 138 1.44 -4.95 28.34
CA HIS A 138 0.87 -3.92 27.48
C HIS A 138 -0.46 -4.36 26.85
N LEU A 139 -0.60 -5.64 26.47
CA LEU A 139 -1.87 -6.16 25.99
C LEU A 139 -2.96 -6.12 27.07
N VAL A 140 -2.65 -6.56 28.30
CA VAL A 140 -3.60 -6.53 29.42
C VAL A 140 -4.00 -5.10 29.80
N GLN A 141 -3.10 -4.13 29.72
CA GLN A 141 -3.41 -2.71 29.92
C GLN A 141 -4.36 -2.20 28.85
N PHE A 142 -4.06 -2.49 27.58
CA PHE A 142 -4.92 -2.13 26.46
C PHE A 142 -6.33 -2.71 26.61
N ASP A 143 -6.45 -3.98 26.99
CA ASP A 143 -7.74 -4.65 27.22
C ASP A 143 -8.55 -4.01 28.36
N LYS A 144 -7.90 -3.27 29.27
CA LYS A 144 -8.55 -2.51 30.34
C LYS A 144 -8.94 -1.08 29.93
N GLY A 145 -8.66 -0.68 28.69
CA GLY A 145 -8.91 0.67 28.18
C GLY A 145 -7.73 1.63 28.34
N GLU A 146 -6.56 1.16 28.80
CA GLU A 146 -5.33 1.96 28.84
C GLU A 146 -4.65 1.90 27.46
N GLU A 147 -5.10 2.75 26.54
CA GLU A 147 -4.64 2.73 25.13
C GLU A 147 -3.19 3.20 24.95
N PHE A 148 -2.65 3.96 25.92
CA PHE A 148 -1.31 4.54 25.89
C PHE A 148 -0.51 4.11 27.11
N ASP A 149 0.78 3.85 26.91
CA ASP A 149 1.73 3.59 27.99
C ASP A 149 2.01 4.87 28.79
N GLU A 150 1.87 4.80 30.11
CA GLU A 150 1.97 5.95 31.02
C GLU A 150 3.35 6.61 30.98
N GLU A 151 4.42 5.82 30.80
CA GLU A 151 5.79 6.33 30.85
C GLU A 151 6.19 7.07 29.57
N SER A 152 5.88 6.47 28.42
CA SER A 152 6.32 6.98 27.11
C SER A 152 5.28 7.83 26.40
N GLY A 153 4.01 7.74 26.78
CA GLY A 153 2.89 8.37 26.06
C GLY A 153 2.62 7.75 24.68
N LEU A 154 3.22 6.59 24.37
CA LEU A 154 3.06 5.89 23.09
C LEU A 154 1.97 4.81 23.17
N PRO A 155 1.35 4.41 22.05
CA PRO A 155 0.30 3.38 22.06
C PRO A 155 0.76 2.07 22.71
N ALA A 156 -0.07 1.51 23.59
CA ALA A 156 0.22 0.24 24.26
C ALA A 156 0.40 -0.92 23.24
N LEU A 157 -0.35 -0.89 22.14
CA LEU A 157 -0.19 -1.85 21.04
C LEU A 157 1.16 -1.72 20.32
N ALA A 158 1.74 -0.52 20.23
CA ALA A 158 3.07 -0.32 19.66
C ALA A 158 4.15 -0.94 20.56
N HIS A 159 3.99 -0.83 21.90
CA HIS A 159 4.85 -1.53 22.85
C HIS A 159 4.70 -3.04 22.76
N MET A 160 3.48 -3.55 22.67
CA MET A 160 3.22 -4.97 22.44
C MET A 160 3.93 -5.46 21.17
N ALA A 161 3.76 -4.75 20.04
CA ALA A 161 4.39 -5.08 18.76
C ALA A 161 5.93 -5.04 18.84
N TRP A 162 6.51 -4.03 19.48
CA TRP A 162 7.96 -3.95 19.69
C TRP A 162 8.48 -5.18 20.47
N ASN A 163 7.80 -5.57 21.55
CA ASN A 163 8.20 -6.74 22.33
C ASN A 163 8.11 -8.04 21.50
N ALA A 164 7.08 -8.19 20.64
CA ALA A 164 6.98 -9.33 19.73
C ALA A 164 8.14 -9.35 18.70
N LEU A 165 8.51 -8.19 18.15
CA LEU A 165 9.67 -8.07 17.24
C LEU A 165 10.99 -8.40 17.95
N ALA A 166 11.16 -7.97 19.19
CA ALA A 166 12.34 -8.32 20.00
C ALA A 166 12.42 -9.84 20.23
N MET A 167 11.30 -10.50 20.54
CA MET A 167 11.23 -11.96 20.64
C MET A 167 11.60 -12.66 19.32
N LEU A 168 11.08 -12.18 18.19
CA LEU A 168 11.41 -12.72 16.86
C LEU A 168 12.91 -12.59 16.58
N ALA A 169 13.53 -11.45 16.90
CA ALA A 169 14.96 -11.25 16.76
C ALA A 169 15.77 -12.19 17.66
N VAL A 170 15.38 -12.37 18.92
CA VAL A 170 16.02 -13.32 19.85
C VAL A 170 15.93 -14.75 19.33
N TRP A 171 14.77 -15.15 18.76
CA TRP A 171 14.61 -16.46 18.14
C TRP A 171 15.54 -16.62 16.93
N HIS A 172 15.62 -15.63 16.03
CA HIS A 172 16.56 -15.67 14.90
C HIS A 172 18.03 -15.77 15.36
N ASP A 173 18.43 -14.99 16.36
CA ASP A 173 19.81 -14.98 16.87
C ASP A 173 20.19 -16.35 17.49
N LYS A 174 19.22 -17.05 18.11
CA LYS A 174 19.42 -18.44 18.59
C LYS A 174 19.58 -19.42 17.44
N ASN A 175 18.68 -19.41 16.45
CA ASN A 175 18.71 -20.39 15.36
C ASN A 175 19.92 -20.21 14.43
N LYS A 176 20.39 -18.98 14.22
CA LYS A 176 21.64 -18.74 13.47
C LYS A 176 22.84 -19.39 14.15
N LYS A 177 22.97 -19.23 15.47
CA LYS A 177 24.06 -19.85 16.24
C LYS A 177 24.07 -21.38 16.18
N GLU A 178 22.90 -22.02 16.10
CA GLU A 178 22.83 -23.47 15.95
C GLU A 178 23.21 -23.93 14.54
N LEU A 179 22.86 -23.15 13.50
CA LEU A 179 23.30 -23.40 12.13
C LEU A 179 24.83 -23.31 12.00
N ASP A 180 25.43 -22.28 12.58
CA ASP A 180 26.87 -22.02 12.52
C ASP A 180 27.71 -23.07 13.29
N LYS A 181 27.09 -23.81 14.23
CA LYS A 181 27.74 -24.93 14.94
C LYS A 181 27.73 -26.24 14.16
N THR A 182 26.90 -26.33 13.13
CA THR A 182 26.64 -27.57 12.37
C THR A 182 27.46 -27.64 11.07
N ILE A 183 28.16 -26.55 10.71
CA ILE A 183 29.08 -26.43 9.57
C ILE A 183 30.51 -26.42 10.10
#